data_AF-A0A3M0Y6Y8-F1
#
_entry.id   AF-A0A3M0Y6Y8-F1
#
_cell.length_a   1.000
_cell.length_b   1.000
_cell.length_c   1.000
_cell.angle_alpha   90.00
_cell.angle_beta   90.00
_cell.angle_gamma   90.00
#
_symmetry.space_group_name_H-M   'P 1'
#
loop_
_entity.id
_entity.type
_entity.pdbx_description
1 polymer ?
#
loop_
_entity_poly.entity_id
_entity_poly.type
_entity_poly.pdbx_seq_one_letter_code
_entity_poly.pdbx_strand_id
1 'polypeptide(L)'
;MIFIGVGAVNGLGNTKGCANAPEKIAAFLDVKNFSSLKLNKDNVEEQEKQIYESAKELIKNSKPIFLGGDHSLSYSTCKAFFQLYPQAKLIVFDAHPDCMPPMKEPTHEEWLRALIEREHIPSPKNNILLIGVRKIEAEESKFMIEND
;
A
#
# COMPACT_ATOMS: atom_id res chain seq x y z
N MET A 1 13.85 -3.48 -14.60
CA MET A 1 12.75 -3.04 -13.73
C MET A 1 11.50 -3.75 -14.23
N ILE A 2 10.75 -4.39 -13.35
CA ILE A 2 9.55 -5.18 -13.70
C ILE A 2 8.31 -4.44 -13.20
N PHE A 3 7.22 -4.50 -13.95
CA PHE A 3 5.96 -3.84 -13.58
C PHE A 3 4.92 -4.90 -13.23
N ILE A 4 4.35 -4.76 -12.04
CA ILE A 4 3.47 -5.76 -11.44
C ILE A 4 2.11 -5.14 -11.19
N GLY A 5 1.10 -5.55 -11.95
CA GLY A 5 -0.27 -5.10 -11.76
C GLY A 5 -0.92 -5.75 -10.54
N VAL A 6 -1.51 -4.95 -9.66
CA VAL A 6 -2.18 -5.38 -8.42
C VAL A 6 -3.57 -4.75 -8.37
N GLY A 7 -4.55 -5.36 -9.03
CA GLY A 7 -5.94 -4.86 -9.07
C GLY A 7 -6.75 -5.12 -7.80
N ALA A 8 -6.12 -5.03 -6.62
CA ALA A 8 -6.73 -5.22 -5.32
C ALA A 8 -7.54 -3.98 -4.89
N VAL A 9 -8.66 -4.21 -4.20
CA VAL A 9 -9.55 -3.16 -3.72
C VAL A 9 -10.09 -3.54 -2.35
N ASN A 10 -9.85 -2.69 -1.35
CA ASN A 10 -10.48 -2.75 -0.03
C ASN A 10 -10.95 -1.35 0.44
N GLY A 11 -11.43 -0.52 -0.48
CA GLY A 11 -11.80 0.87 -0.21
C GLY A 11 -13.27 1.08 0.15
N LEU A 12 -13.80 0.25 1.07
CA LEU A 12 -15.14 0.42 1.66
C LEU A 12 -16.29 0.53 0.64
N GLY A 13 -16.11 -0.07 -0.55
CA GLY A 13 -17.09 -0.03 -1.65
C GLY A 13 -17.01 1.22 -2.55
N ASN A 14 -16.15 2.18 -2.25
CA ASN A 14 -16.01 3.46 -2.97
C ASN A 14 -15.00 3.41 -4.14
N THR A 15 -14.14 2.40 -4.17
CA THR A 15 -12.95 2.36 -5.05
C THR A 15 -13.00 1.29 -6.13
N LYS A 16 -14.19 0.77 -6.48
CA LYS A 16 -14.36 -0.33 -7.45
C LYS A 16 -13.64 -0.11 -8.79
N GLY A 17 -13.54 1.14 -9.23
CA GLY A 17 -12.86 1.51 -10.48
C GLY A 17 -11.35 1.26 -10.46
N CYS A 18 -10.71 1.31 -9.29
CA CYS A 18 -9.26 1.20 -9.13
C CYS A 18 -8.75 -0.18 -9.55
N ALA A 19 -9.55 -1.25 -9.45
CA ALA A 19 -9.17 -2.59 -9.89
C ALA A 19 -8.73 -2.67 -11.38
N ASN A 20 -9.11 -1.68 -12.20
CA ASN A 20 -8.73 -1.59 -13.62
C ASN A 20 -7.55 -0.64 -13.90
N ALA A 21 -7.03 0.04 -12.87
CA ALA A 21 -5.94 0.98 -13.01
C ALA A 21 -4.64 0.32 -13.53
N PRO A 22 -4.23 -0.89 -13.09
CA PRO A 22 -2.97 -1.47 -13.52
C PRO A 22 -2.87 -1.64 -15.03
N GLU A 23 -3.89 -2.24 -15.65
CA GLU A 23 -3.94 -2.49 -17.09
C GLU A 23 -4.01 -1.17 -17.88
N LYS A 24 -4.79 -0.19 -17.40
CA LYS A 24 -4.91 1.12 -18.05
C LYS A 24 -3.59 1.90 -18.01
N ILE A 25 -2.91 1.91 -16.87
CA ILE A 25 -1.60 2.57 -16.71
C ILE A 25 -0.55 1.89 -17.57
N ALA A 26 -0.49 0.55 -17.55
CA ALA A 26 0.46 -0.20 -18.36
C ALA A 26 0.28 0.05 -19.86
N ALA A 27 -0.97 0.10 -20.34
CA ALA A 27 -1.28 0.42 -21.72
C ALA A 27 -0.93 1.87 -22.08
N PHE A 28 -1.28 2.84 -21.22
CA PHE A 28 -0.99 4.25 -21.45
C PHE A 28 0.51 4.54 -21.53
N LEU A 29 1.31 3.87 -20.71
CA LEU A 29 2.76 4.05 -20.65
C LEU A 29 3.54 3.12 -21.61
N ASP A 30 2.86 2.29 -22.41
CA ASP A 30 3.46 1.25 -23.28
C ASP A 30 4.49 0.36 -22.55
N VAL A 31 4.12 -0.15 -21.38
CA VAL A 31 5.01 -0.96 -20.55
C VAL A 31 5.16 -2.38 -21.10
N LYS A 32 6.36 -2.74 -21.56
CA LYS A 32 6.64 -4.07 -22.15
C LYS A 32 6.86 -5.20 -21.13
N ASN A 33 7.35 -4.90 -19.93
CA ASN A 33 7.65 -5.89 -18.88
C ASN A 33 6.57 -5.88 -17.79
N PHE A 34 5.31 -6.03 -18.20
CA PHE A 34 4.14 -5.98 -17.34
C PHE A 34 3.53 -7.36 -17.11
N SER A 35 3.16 -7.66 -15.86
CA SER A 35 2.37 -8.84 -15.50
C SER A 35 1.42 -8.50 -14.35
N SER A 36 0.19 -9.01 -14.35
CA SER A 36 -0.76 -8.82 -13.25
C SER A 36 -0.74 -10.01 -12.27
N LEU A 37 -0.82 -9.73 -10.97
CA LEU A 37 -1.06 -10.75 -9.95
C LEU A 37 -2.48 -11.30 -10.08
N LYS A 38 -2.61 -12.62 -9.96
CA LYS A 38 -3.91 -13.29 -9.90
C LYS A 38 -4.36 -13.32 -8.44
N LEU A 39 -5.40 -12.56 -8.14
CA LEU A 39 -5.90 -12.36 -6.78
C LEU A 39 -7.29 -12.98 -6.60
N ASN A 40 -7.57 -13.52 -5.40
CA ASN A 40 -8.92 -13.96 -5.04
C ASN A 40 -9.83 -12.79 -4.64
N LYS A 41 -10.50 -12.17 -5.62
CA LYS A 41 -11.29 -10.95 -5.42
C LYS A 41 -12.44 -11.06 -4.41
N ASP A 42 -12.87 -12.28 -4.07
CA ASP A 42 -13.98 -12.53 -3.16
C ASP A 42 -13.54 -12.64 -1.69
N ASN A 43 -12.24 -12.66 -1.40
CA ASN A 43 -11.70 -12.80 -0.06
C ASN A 43 -10.54 -11.83 0.18
N VAL A 44 -10.78 -10.76 0.94
CA VAL A 44 -9.79 -9.70 1.20
C VAL A 44 -8.56 -10.22 1.96
N GLU A 45 -8.75 -11.10 2.95
CA GLU A 45 -7.66 -11.70 3.72
C GLU A 45 -6.71 -12.50 2.83
N GLU A 46 -7.27 -13.32 1.94
CA GLU A 46 -6.49 -14.11 0.99
C GLU A 46 -5.80 -13.20 -0.05
N GLN A 47 -6.42 -12.10 -0.47
CA GLN A 47 -5.77 -11.11 -1.36
C GLN A 47 -4.56 -10.46 -0.68
N GLU A 48 -4.72 -9.98 0.55
CA GLU A 48 -3.64 -9.36 1.32
C GLU A 48 -2.44 -10.32 1.42
N LYS A 49 -2.70 -11.58 1.77
CA LYS A 49 -1.69 -12.63 1.84
C LYS A 49 -1.01 -12.87 0.49
N GLN A 50 -1.78 -12.99 -0.60
CA GLN A 50 -1.25 -13.21 -1.94
C GLN A 50 -0.37 -12.05 -2.41
N ILE A 51 -0.77 -10.80 -2.11
CA ILE A 51 0.00 -9.59 -2.44
C ILE A 51 1.31 -9.59 -1.64
N TYR A 52 1.25 -9.81 -0.32
CA TYR A 52 2.42 -9.81 0.55
C TYR A 52 3.45 -10.87 0.13
N GLU A 53 3.05 -12.12 -0.06
CA GLU A 53 3.97 -13.20 -0.46
C GLU A 53 4.60 -12.93 -1.83
N SER A 54 3.79 -12.50 -2.80
CA SER A 54 4.28 -12.14 -4.13
C SER A 54 5.25 -10.96 -4.07
N ALA A 55 4.89 -9.91 -3.33
CA ALA A 55 5.73 -8.72 -3.18
C ALA A 55 7.07 -9.07 -2.54
N LYS A 56 7.07 -9.89 -1.49
CA LYS A 56 8.29 -10.32 -0.80
C LYS A 56 9.25 -11.06 -1.73
N GLU A 57 8.75 -11.99 -2.53
CA GLU A 57 9.58 -12.72 -3.49
C GLU A 57 10.09 -11.81 -4.63
N LEU A 58 9.23 -10.93 -5.16
CA LEU A 58 9.59 -10.02 -6.24
C LEU A 58 10.63 -8.98 -5.80
N ILE A 59 10.47 -8.42 -4.60
CA ILE A 59 11.39 -7.43 -4.02
C ILE A 59 12.76 -8.07 -3.73
N LYS A 60 12.78 -9.33 -3.25
CA LYS A 60 14.03 -10.03 -2.96
C LYS A 60 14.90 -10.25 -4.21
N ASN A 61 14.26 -10.51 -5.35
CA ASN A 61 14.96 -10.89 -6.59
C ASN A 61 15.07 -9.75 -7.61
N SER A 62 14.41 -8.61 -7.39
CA SER A 62 14.31 -7.55 -8.39
C SER A 62 13.96 -6.19 -7.77
N LYS A 63 13.74 -5.18 -8.64
CA LYS A 63 13.20 -3.86 -8.25
C LYS A 63 11.84 -3.69 -8.91
N PRO A 64 10.76 -4.21 -8.30
CA PRO A 64 9.42 -4.14 -8.87
C PRO A 64 8.83 -2.74 -8.74
N ILE A 65 8.05 -2.33 -9.75
CA ILE A 65 7.09 -1.24 -9.66
C ILE A 65 5.71 -1.87 -9.59
N PHE A 66 5.03 -1.71 -8.46
CA PHE A 66 3.65 -2.15 -8.32
C PHE A 66 2.70 -1.11 -8.91
N LEU A 67 1.89 -1.51 -9.88
CA LEU A 67 0.84 -0.70 -10.48
C LEU A 67 -0.47 -1.16 -9.85
N GLY A 68 -1.05 -0.31 -9.01
CA GLY A 68 -2.04 -0.75 -8.04
C GLY A 68 -3.46 -0.28 -8.31
N GLY A 69 -4.39 -1.01 -7.68
CA GLY A 69 -5.76 -0.62 -7.40
C GLY A 69 -5.84 0.46 -6.34
N ASP A 70 -6.65 0.29 -5.30
CA ASP A 70 -6.74 1.34 -4.26
C ASP A 70 -5.59 1.28 -3.26
N HIS A 71 -5.56 2.24 -2.33
CA HIS A 71 -4.41 2.40 -1.46
C HIS A 71 -4.22 1.27 -0.43
N SER A 72 -5.19 0.36 -0.28
CA SER A 72 -5.10 -0.73 0.70
C SER A 72 -3.97 -1.71 0.41
N LEU A 73 -3.61 -1.88 -0.88
CA LEU A 73 -2.52 -2.80 -1.27
C LEU A 73 -1.15 -2.35 -0.71
N SER A 74 -1.01 -1.05 -0.40
CA SER A 74 0.22 -0.48 0.17
C SER A 74 0.60 -1.16 1.48
N TYR A 75 -0.36 -1.59 2.31
CA TYR A 75 -0.06 -2.32 3.54
C TYR A 75 0.78 -3.57 3.26
N SER A 76 0.32 -4.42 2.33
CA SER A 76 1.00 -5.67 1.99
C SER A 76 2.37 -5.45 1.32
N THR A 77 2.45 -4.53 0.37
CA THR A 77 3.69 -4.27 -0.36
C THR A 77 4.74 -3.61 0.52
N CYS A 78 4.35 -2.64 1.36
CA CYS A 78 5.26 -1.99 2.29
C CYS A 78 5.68 -2.94 3.41
N LYS A 79 4.77 -3.75 3.96
CA LYS A 79 5.09 -4.82 4.92
C LYS A 79 6.18 -5.74 4.38
N ALA A 80 6.02 -6.24 3.16
CA ALA A 80 7.02 -7.08 2.51
C ALA A 80 8.38 -6.36 2.37
N PHE A 81 8.36 -5.08 1.99
CA PHE A 81 9.56 -4.27 1.83
C PHE A 81 10.30 -4.03 3.14
N PHE A 82 9.61 -3.60 4.20
CA PHE A 82 10.21 -3.33 5.51
C PHE A 82 10.75 -4.59 6.18
N GLN A 83 10.13 -5.75 5.97
CA GLN A 83 10.71 -7.01 6.46
C GLN A 83 12.05 -7.36 5.79
N LEU A 84 12.23 -7.03 4.52
CA LEU A 84 13.49 -7.24 3.80
C LEU A 84 14.51 -6.13 4.10
N TYR A 85 14.03 -4.91 4.36
CA TYR A 85 14.85 -3.72 4.59
C TYR A 85 14.36 -2.94 5.83
N PRO A 86 14.66 -3.40 7.06
CA PRO A 86 14.12 -2.78 8.28
C PRO A 86 14.53 -1.32 8.53
N GLN A 87 15.59 -0.85 7.86
CA GLN A 87 16.09 0.54 7.95
C GLN A 87 15.65 1.42 6.78
N ALA A 88 14.72 0.92 5.96
CA ALA A 88 14.16 1.69 4.86
C ALA A 88 13.38 2.91 5.35
N LYS A 89 13.13 3.84 4.42
CA LYS A 89 12.26 4.99 4.61
C LYS A 89 11.13 4.96 3.60
N LEU A 90 10.01 5.56 3.98
CA LEU A 90 8.80 5.66 3.19
C LEU A 90 8.51 7.13 2.87
N ILE A 91 8.24 7.42 1.60
CA ILE A 91 7.74 8.72 1.16
C ILE A 91 6.37 8.46 0.54
N VAL A 92 5.36 9.17 1.03
CA VAL A 92 3.97 9.03 0.56
C VAL A 92 3.52 10.37 -0.01
N PHE A 93 3.05 10.34 -1.26
CA PHE A 93 2.42 11.48 -1.90
C PHE A 93 0.91 11.24 -1.92
N ASP A 94 0.18 11.91 -1.04
CA ASP A 94 -1.27 11.72 -0.93
C ASP A 94 -1.97 12.99 -0.38
N ALA A 95 -3.25 13.12 -0.67
CA ALA A 95 -4.14 14.12 -0.10
C ALA A 95 -4.53 13.84 1.35
N HIS A 96 -4.53 12.57 1.75
CA HIS A 96 -4.91 12.07 3.07
C HIS A 96 -3.71 11.37 3.72
N PRO A 97 -3.64 11.30 5.05
CA PRO A 97 -2.57 10.57 5.71
C PRO A 97 -2.82 9.05 5.77
N ASP A 98 -4.07 8.60 5.59
CA ASP A 98 -4.51 7.19 5.68
C ASP A 98 -4.11 6.52 7.01
N CYS A 99 -4.39 7.25 8.09
CA CYS A 99 -4.02 6.89 9.46
C CYS A 99 -5.22 6.57 10.35
N MET A 100 -6.37 6.20 9.77
CA MET A 100 -7.54 5.79 10.55
C MET A 100 -7.26 4.50 11.33
N PRO A 101 -7.92 4.26 12.49
CA PRO A 101 -7.76 3.04 13.26
C PRO A 101 -7.99 1.79 12.41
N PRO A 102 -7.04 0.84 12.36
CA PRO A 102 -7.08 -0.20 11.35
C PRO A 102 -8.02 -1.35 11.70
N MET A 103 -8.87 -1.73 10.73
CA MET A 103 -9.65 -2.97 10.75
C MET A 103 -8.76 -4.20 10.53
N LYS A 104 -9.29 -5.42 10.68
CA LYS A 104 -8.52 -6.68 10.54
C LYS A 104 -7.66 -6.69 9.27
N GLU A 105 -8.29 -6.53 8.11
CA GLU A 105 -7.64 -6.24 6.84
C GLU A 105 -7.71 -4.73 6.56
N PRO A 106 -6.59 -3.98 6.61
CA PRO A 106 -6.61 -2.52 6.50
C PRO A 106 -7.18 -2.04 5.16
N THR A 107 -7.97 -0.99 5.21
CA THR A 107 -8.54 -0.34 4.02
C THR A 107 -7.59 0.70 3.43
N HIS A 108 -8.03 1.35 2.36
CA HIS A 108 -7.33 2.50 1.78
C HIS A 108 -7.15 3.69 2.75
N GLU A 109 -7.94 3.80 3.82
CA GLU A 109 -7.85 4.90 4.80
C GLU A 109 -7.01 4.52 6.05
N GLU A 110 -6.54 3.27 6.13
CA GLU A 110 -5.99 2.68 7.36
C GLU A 110 -4.60 2.07 7.19
N TRP A 111 -4.16 1.88 5.94
CA TRP A 111 -2.99 1.07 5.60
C TRP A 111 -1.71 1.56 6.27
N LEU A 112 -1.55 2.89 6.40
CA LEU A 112 -0.32 3.47 6.92
C LEU A 112 -0.24 3.29 8.44
N ARG A 113 -1.35 3.54 9.14
CA ARG A 113 -1.42 3.27 10.59
C ARG A 113 -1.27 1.78 10.89
N ALA A 114 -1.92 0.91 10.12
CA ALA A 114 -1.74 -0.54 10.26
C ALA A 114 -0.28 -0.95 10.09
N LEU A 115 0.42 -0.37 9.11
CA LEU A 115 1.84 -0.61 8.86
C LEU A 115 2.70 -0.19 10.07
N ILE A 116 2.46 1.01 10.60
CA ILE A 116 3.20 1.55 11.77
C ILE A 116 2.97 0.69 13.01
N GLU A 117 1.70 0.41 13.36
CA GLU A 117 1.34 -0.27 14.61
C GLU A 117 1.68 -1.77 14.58
N ARG A 118 1.45 -2.47 13.46
CA ARG A 118 1.57 -3.94 13.41
C ARG A 118 2.98 -4.40 13.08
N GLU A 119 3.65 -3.69 12.17
CA GLU A 119 5.00 -4.05 11.73
C GLU A 119 6.10 -3.34 12.53
N HIS A 120 5.71 -2.56 13.55
CA HIS A 120 6.60 -1.90 14.51
C HIS A 120 7.69 -1.06 13.81
N ILE A 121 7.28 -0.24 12.84
CA ILE A 121 8.23 0.65 12.14
C ILE A 121 8.85 1.61 13.17
N PRO A 122 10.17 1.54 13.41
CA PRO A 122 10.81 2.37 14.42
C PRO A 122 10.73 3.84 14.02
N SER A 123 10.46 4.71 14.99
CA SER A 123 10.46 6.18 14.83
C SER A 123 9.77 6.67 13.54
N PRO A 124 8.42 6.55 13.42
CA PRO A 124 7.66 6.99 12.25
C PRO A 124 8.06 8.38 11.76
N LYS A 125 8.20 9.35 12.68
CA LYS A 125 8.74 10.70 12.42
C LYS A 125 9.98 10.76 11.52
N ASN A 126 10.95 9.87 11.74
CA ASN A 126 12.25 9.92 11.06
C ASN A 126 12.30 9.08 9.77
N ASN A 127 11.29 8.24 9.57
CA ASN A 127 11.26 7.20 8.54
C ASN A 127 10.10 7.33 7.56
N ILE A 128 9.07 8.14 7.86
CA ILE A 128 7.90 8.33 7.01
C ILE A 128 7.73 9.83 6.74
N LEU A 129 7.72 10.20 5.45
CA LEU A 129 7.46 11.56 4.99
C LEU A 129 6.17 11.60 4.17
N LEU A 130 5.18 12.34 4.66
CA LEU A 130 3.92 12.58 3.95
C LEU A 130 4.00 13.93 3.21
N ILE A 131 3.62 13.94 1.93
CA ILE A 131 3.68 15.13 1.07
C ILE A 131 2.32 15.31 0.39
N GLY A 132 1.72 16.50 0.55
CA GLY A 132 0.45 16.88 -0.12
C GLY A 132 -0.82 16.70 0.72
N VAL A 133 -0.65 16.29 1.99
CA VAL A 133 -1.75 16.10 2.94
C VAL A 133 -2.51 17.41 3.13
N ARG A 134 -3.82 17.35 2.93
CA ARG A 134 -4.73 18.50 3.01
C ARG A 134 -6.11 18.18 3.56
N LYS A 135 -6.43 16.90 3.75
CA LYS A 135 -7.62 16.44 4.45
C LYS A 135 -7.18 15.43 5.50
N ILE A 136 -7.46 15.75 6.77
CA ILE A 136 -7.03 14.99 7.94
C ILE A 136 -8.24 14.87 8.87
N GLU A 137 -8.63 13.66 9.22
CA GLU A 137 -9.67 13.41 10.21
C GLU A 137 -9.11 13.59 11.65
N ALA A 138 -9.98 13.84 12.63
CA ALA A 138 -9.55 14.15 14.01
C ALA A 138 -8.71 13.04 14.64
N GLU A 139 -9.09 11.78 14.40
CA GLU A 139 -8.40 10.58 14.85
C GLU A 139 -7.02 10.43 14.21
N GLU A 140 -6.90 10.75 12.92
CA GLU A 140 -5.63 10.73 12.18
C GLU A 140 -4.69 11.81 12.73
N SER A 141 -5.21 13.03 12.94
CA SER A 141 -4.43 14.13 13.51
C SER A 141 -3.88 13.78 14.88
N LYS A 142 -4.68 13.13 15.74
CA LYS A 142 -4.23 12.69 17.05
C LYS A 142 -3.11 11.65 16.94
N PHE A 143 -3.30 10.63 16.10
CA PHE A 143 -2.31 9.59 15.86
C PHE A 143 -0.99 10.17 15.33
N MET A 144 -1.06 11.11 14.39
CA MET A 144 0.12 11.77 13.83
C MET A 144 0.88 12.58 14.87
N ILE A 145 0.20 13.36 15.72
CA ILE A 145 0.86 14.15 16.78
C ILE A 145 1.55 13.23 17.81
N GLU A 146 0.95 12.09 18.14
CA GLU A 146 1.52 11.12 19.08
C GLU A 146 2.77 10.40 18.51
N ASN A 147 2.96 10.41 17.19
CA ASN A 147 4.03 9.71 16.48
C ASN A 147 5.00 10.64 15.72
N ASP A 148 4.84 11.96 15.88
CA ASP A 148 5.78 13.00 15.42
C ASP A 148 6.89 13.25 16.46
#